data_AF-A0A9E4SAR8-F1
#
_entry.id   AF-A0A9E4SAR8-F1
#
_cell.length_a   1.000
_cell.length_b   1.000
_cell.length_c   1.000
_cell.angle_alpha   90.00
_cell.angle_beta   90.00
_cell.angle_gamma   90.00
#
_symmetry.space_group_name_H-M   'P 1'
#
loop_
_entity.id
_entity.type
_entity.pdbx_description
1 polymer ?
#
loop_
_entity_poly.entity_id
_entity_poly.type
_entity_poly.pdbx_seq_one_letter_code
_entity_poly.pdbx_strand_id
1 'polypeptide(L)'
;AFYAGNEGSLLYIATILSFMSAIAIWRAPEKVKDALPYTTAVLMLTLTFFVAVTAVMANPFDKLPFVPLDGEGINPLLTHFGMFFHPPALMAGLIGLTVPFAFATGSLLAGKTGDEWVDAGRAWGLISWVLLASGLLLGSWWAYTILGWGGFWFWDPVEIAAFMPWLVLTAFIHSIMVQKRRGMFRMWNIVLINVAFGLALYGMFMNRGGSVPSVHSFGASSLGWVFLLFLAVGVAVPFAIFIWRYPMLKSARNLDSMLSREAAFLVNNLLLLAIAFVSLWGTVYPLISRLTSNEEITVARPFYDQVNGPLMLGLIFLMGIGPLIPWRKASFSSLRRSLLPPAAVGLATVAILFSLGLHKDYALIAFGLSAVVTTGILLEWYRGTRSRHRGTGENYAAAFLHLIWANRPRYGGYIVHLSIIMLTLGIVGTSFFNTQVDVVLSPGESVTVEDYELVFLGSVEIPKDNRTEYTSTIQVFRGGKLLETLRTTRAFYPSFNMASTRAAVRSTPVEDLFIVPSENLADGSVGFRILVNPLIWWMWVAGPVMMLGTVIALWPQTVRAPAPAPSPARLAARPRPTAA
;
A
#
# COMPACT_ATOMS: atom_id res chain seq x y z
N ALA A 1 -12.35 -22.30 1.85
CA ALA A 1 -12.57 -22.38 3.31
C ALA A 1 -11.49 -21.65 4.11
N PHE A 2 -10.21 -22.08 4.06
CA PHE A 2 -9.18 -21.65 5.04
C PHE A 2 -9.00 -20.14 5.25
N TYR A 3 -9.23 -19.27 4.26
CA TYR A 3 -9.20 -17.80 4.46
C TYR A 3 -10.38 -17.06 3.82
N ALA A 4 -11.24 -17.78 3.10
CA ALA A 4 -12.37 -17.21 2.37
C ALA A 4 -13.62 -17.06 3.27
N GLY A 5 -13.67 -17.76 4.39
CA GLY A 5 -14.71 -17.62 5.41
C GLY A 5 -14.25 -16.80 6.62
N ASN A 6 -15.21 -16.38 7.43
CA ASN A 6 -14.97 -15.57 8.63
C ASN A 6 -14.08 -16.33 9.65
N GLU A 7 -14.44 -17.54 10.03
CA GLU A 7 -13.74 -18.39 11.00
C GLU A 7 -12.35 -18.78 10.48
N GLY A 8 -12.29 -19.22 9.21
CA GLY A 8 -11.04 -19.63 8.58
C GLY A 8 -10.01 -18.50 8.52
N SER A 9 -10.42 -17.30 8.12
CA SER A 9 -9.49 -16.16 8.04
C SER A 9 -8.91 -15.77 9.41
N LEU A 10 -9.62 -15.99 10.53
CA LEU A 10 -9.06 -15.81 11.87
C LEU A 10 -7.98 -16.85 12.18
N LEU A 11 -8.21 -18.11 11.79
CA LEU A 11 -7.21 -19.16 11.90
C LEU A 11 -5.97 -18.84 11.05
N TYR A 12 -6.14 -18.32 9.83
CA TYR A 12 -5.02 -17.85 9.00
C TYR A 12 -4.24 -16.74 9.70
N ILE A 13 -4.92 -15.71 10.23
CA ILE A 13 -4.30 -14.60 10.95
C ILE A 13 -3.50 -15.09 12.16
N ALA A 14 -4.08 -15.97 12.99
CA ALA A 14 -3.40 -16.57 14.15
C ALA A 14 -2.17 -17.37 13.73
N THR A 15 -2.29 -18.16 12.65
CA THR A 15 -1.20 -18.98 12.10
C THR A 15 -0.04 -18.11 11.64
N ILE A 16 -0.32 -17.08 10.84
CA ILE A 16 0.71 -16.16 10.34
C ILE A 16 1.38 -15.39 11.49
N LEU A 17 0.60 -14.88 12.45
CA LEU A 17 1.17 -14.19 13.61
C LEU A 17 2.08 -15.12 14.42
N SER A 18 1.69 -16.39 14.61
CA SER A 18 2.51 -17.39 15.30
C SER A 18 3.86 -17.59 14.60
N PHE A 19 3.85 -17.84 13.28
CA PHE A 19 5.09 -18.00 12.50
C PHE A 19 5.96 -16.73 12.51
N MET A 20 5.36 -15.56 12.27
CA MET A 20 6.09 -14.29 12.29
C MET A 20 6.68 -14.01 13.67
N SER A 21 5.94 -14.29 14.75
CA SER A 21 6.40 -14.13 16.13
C SER A 21 7.58 -15.05 16.43
N ALA A 22 7.48 -16.33 16.07
CA ALA A 22 8.55 -17.31 16.27
C ALA A 22 9.84 -16.88 15.55
N ILE A 23 9.74 -16.47 14.27
CA ILE A 23 10.89 -15.99 13.50
C ILE A 23 11.44 -14.68 14.09
N ALA A 24 10.57 -13.76 14.52
CA ALA A 24 10.96 -12.47 15.09
C ALA A 24 11.77 -12.63 16.37
N ILE A 25 11.33 -13.50 17.27
CA ILE A 25 12.03 -13.80 18.51
C ILE A 25 13.31 -14.58 18.24
N TRP A 26 13.28 -15.59 17.37
CA TRP A 26 14.46 -16.39 17.03
C TRP A 26 15.57 -15.56 16.36
N ARG A 27 15.21 -14.59 15.53
CA ARG A 27 16.15 -13.69 14.83
C ARG A 27 16.34 -12.35 15.53
N ALA A 28 15.87 -12.20 16.77
CA ALA A 28 15.99 -10.95 17.48
C ALA A 28 17.46 -10.57 17.69
N PRO A 29 17.85 -9.31 17.45
CA PRO A 29 19.21 -8.84 17.71
C PRO A 29 19.59 -8.97 19.20
N GLU A 30 20.83 -9.36 19.51
CA GLU A 30 21.28 -9.52 20.91
C GLU A 30 21.06 -8.26 21.77
N LYS A 31 21.14 -7.08 21.15
CA LYS A 31 20.90 -5.79 21.79
C LYS A 31 19.49 -5.56 22.35
N VAL A 32 18.49 -6.34 21.91
CA VAL A 32 17.11 -6.26 22.45
C VAL A 32 16.83 -7.31 23.52
N LYS A 33 17.81 -8.12 23.94
CA LYS A 33 17.63 -9.25 24.86
C LYS A 33 16.88 -8.90 26.14
N ASP A 34 17.22 -7.77 26.76
CA ASP A 34 16.56 -7.28 27.98
C ASP A 34 15.08 -6.93 27.77
N ALA A 35 14.69 -6.58 26.54
CA ALA A 35 13.33 -6.22 26.16
C ALA A 35 12.54 -7.41 25.57
N LEU A 36 13.19 -8.54 25.31
CA LEU A 36 12.55 -9.70 24.69
C LEU A 36 11.41 -10.30 25.52
N PRO A 37 11.49 -10.45 26.85
CA PRO A 37 10.37 -10.98 27.62
C PRO A 37 9.08 -10.17 27.43
N TYR A 38 9.20 -8.83 27.45
CA TYR A 38 8.06 -7.93 27.22
C TYR A 38 7.58 -7.96 25.76
N THR A 39 8.51 -8.03 24.81
CA THR A 39 8.19 -8.17 23.37
C THR A 39 7.39 -9.45 23.12
N THR A 40 7.85 -10.58 23.66
CA THR A 40 7.18 -11.88 23.58
C THR A 40 5.81 -11.81 24.27
N ALA A 41 5.69 -11.17 25.43
CA ALA A 41 4.42 -11.02 26.11
C ALA A 41 3.37 -10.28 25.26
N VAL A 42 3.76 -9.19 24.58
CA VAL A 42 2.86 -8.44 23.67
C VAL A 42 2.41 -9.29 22.48
N LEU A 43 3.34 -10.03 21.86
CA LEU A 43 3.04 -10.95 20.76
C LEU A 43 2.09 -12.07 21.20
N MET A 44 2.38 -12.69 22.35
CA MET A 44 1.58 -13.79 22.89
C MET A 44 0.21 -13.33 23.38
N LEU A 45 0.08 -12.12 23.93
CA LEU A 45 -1.22 -11.55 24.29
C LEU A 45 -2.10 -11.37 23.05
N THR A 46 -1.52 -10.82 21.98
CA THR A 46 -2.20 -10.62 20.71
C THR A 46 -2.58 -11.96 20.07
N LEU A 47 -1.66 -12.93 20.04
CA LEU A 47 -1.92 -14.27 19.52
C LEU A 47 -3.00 -15.01 20.33
N THR A 48 -2.92 -14.93 21.66
CA THR A 48 -3.92 -15.53 22.57
C THR A 48 -5.32 -15.00 22.27
N PHE A 49 -5.47 -13.70 21.99
CA PHE A 49 -6.77 -13.16 21.58
C PHE A 49 -7.34 -13.87 20.35
N PHE A 50 -6.56 -13.99 19.27
CA PHE A 50 -7.03 -14.67 18.05
C PHE A 50 -7.32 -16.14 18.27
N VAL A 51 -6.46 -16.84 19.02
CA VAL A 51 -6.66 -18.25 19.36
C VAL A 51 -7.92 -18.43 20.20
N ALA A 52 -8.16 -17.57 21.20
CA ALA A 52 -9.34 -17.65 22.06
C ALA A 52 -10.64 -17.40 21.26
N VAL A 53 -10.67 -16.38 20.40
CA VAL A 53 -11.82 -16.12 19.52
C VAL A 53 -12.08 -17.30 18.60
N THR A 54 -11.03 -17.84 17.97
CA THR A 54 -11.15 -19.00 17.07
C THR A 54 -11.60 -20.26 17.82
N ALA A 55 -11.13 -20.48 19.05
CA ALA A 55 -11.47 -21.69 19.81
C ALA A 55 -12.88 -21.67 20.39
N VAL A 56 -13.43 -20.49 20.73
CA VAL A 56 -14.67 -20.39 21.52
C VAL A 56 -15.82 -19.73 20.75
N MET A 57 -15.54 -18.82 19.84
CA MET A 57 -16.58 -17.99 19.19
C MET A 57 -16.68 -18.19 17.67
N ALA A 58 -15.58 -18.59 17.03
CA ALA A 58 -15.47 -18.64 15.58
C ALA A 58 -14.64 -19.88 15.15
N ASN A 59 -15.11 -21.07 15.52
CA ASN A 59 -14.38 -22.32 15.29
C ASN A 59 -14.54 -22.82 13.85
N PRO A 60 -13.47 -22.81 13.02
CA PRO A 60 -13.55 -23.23 11.63
C PRO A 60 -13.72 -24.75 11.46
N PHE A 61 -13.65 -25.52 12.56
CA PHE A 61 -13.82 -26.97 12.58
C PHE A 61 -15.20 -27.40 13.10
N ASP A 62 -16.10 -26.44 13.36
CA ASP A 62 -17.48 -26.77 13.72
C ASP A 62 -18.13 -27.58 12.61
N LYS A 63 -18.70 -28.72 13.00
CA LYS A 63 -19.37 -29.63 12.07
C LYS A 63 -20.82 -29.20 11.92
N LEU A 64 -21.30 -29.23 10.68
CA LEU A 64 -22.72 -29.16 10.43
C LEU A 64 -23.44 -30.36 11.08
N PRO A 65 -24.68 -30.19 11.55
CA PRO A 65 -25.45 -31.28 12.17
C PRO A 65 -25.85 -32.37 11.17
N PHE A 66 -25.60 -32.16 9.89
CA PHE A 66 -25.82 -33.10 8.79
C PHE A 66 -24.67 -32.99 7.77
N VAL A 67 -24.54 -33.99 6.90
CA VAL A 67 -23.64 -33.91 5.74
C VAL A 67 -24.44 -33.30 4.59
N PRO A 68 -24.15 -32.05 4.18
CA PRO A 68 -24.88 -31.43 3.08
C PRO A 68 -24.54 -32.16 1.77
N LEU A 69 -25.52 -32.28 0.87
CA LEU A 69 -25.32 -32.86 -0.46
C LEU A 69 -24.37 -32.00 -1.31
N ASP A 70 -24.40 -30.69 -1.10
CA ASP A 70 -23.47 -29.73 -1.68
C ASP A 70 -23.12 -28.63 -0.67
N GLY A 71 -21.92 -28.06 -0.73
CA GLY A 71 -21.51 -26.98 0.17
C GLY A 71 -22.20 -25.66 -0.19
N GLU A 72 -22.29 -24.73 0.76
CA GLU A 72 -22.78 -23.37 0.46
C GLU A 72 -21.94 -22.63 -0.59
N GLY A 73 -20.74 -23.13 -0.87
CA GLY A 73 -19.81 -22.56 -1.83
C GLY A 73 -19.09 -21.33 -1.27
N ILE A 74 -18.37 -20.63 -2.14
CA ILE A 74 -17.82 -19.31 -1.84
C ILE A 74 -18.56 -18.30 -2.71
N ASN A 75 -18.67 -17.05 -2.23
CA ASN A 75 -19.20 -15.97 -3.04
C ASN A 75 -18.54 -16.01 -4.45
N PRO A 76 -19.33 -16.07 -5.54
CA PRO A 76 -18.84 -16.17 -6.91
C PRO A 76 -17.73 -15.19 -7.31
N LEU A 77 -17.72 -13.95 -6.78
CA LEU A 77 -16.67 -12.97 -7.03
C LEU A 77 -15.30 -13.41 -6.47
N LEU A 78 -15.32 -14.26 -5.46
CA LEU A 78 -14.14 -14.80 -4.78
C LEU A 78 -13.57 -16.05 -5.47
N THR A 79 -14.13 -16.48 -6.60
CA THR A 79 -13.61 -17.61 -7.39
C THR A 79 -12.47 -17.23 -8.35
N HIS A 80 -12.07 -15.96 -8.36
CA HIS A 80 -11.02 -15.43 -9.23
C HIS A 80 -9.61 -15.78 -8.72
N PHE A 81 -8.65 -15.99 -9.64
CA PHE A 81 -7.26 -16.33 -9.30
C PHE A 81 -6.59 -15.31 -8.36
N GLY A 82 -6.94 -14.02 -8.49
CA GLY A 82 -6.42 -12.98 -7.60
C GLY A 82 -6.69 -13.24 -6.11
N MET A 83 -7.76 -13.97 -5.77
CA MET A 83 -8.13 -14.32 -4.38
C MET A 83 -7.13 -15.25 -3.68
N PHE A 84 -6.32 -15.98 -4.44
CA PHE A 84 -5.27 -16.83 -3.86
C PHE A 84 -4.13 -16.02 -3.25
N PHE A 85 -3.97 -14.76 -3.67
CA PHE A 85 -2.81 -13.95 -3.31
C PHE A 85 -3.17 -12.70 -2.51
N HIS A 86 -4.15 -11.91 -2.96
CA HIS A 86 -4.37 -10.60 -2.35
C HIS A 86 -4.87 -10.66 -0.90
N PRO A 87 -5.89 -11.46 -0.52
CA PRO A 87 -6.34 -11.48 0.88
C PRO A 87 -5.28 -12.05 1.83
N PRO A 88 -4.60 -13.19 1.52
CA PRO A 88 -3.50 -13.68 2.35
C PRO A 88 -2.38 -12.66 2.55
N ALA A 89 -1.96 -11.96 1.50
CA ALA A 89 -0.92 -10.93 1.59
C ALA A 89 -1.36 -9.73 2.44
N LEU A 90 -2.58 -9.24 2.23
CA LEU A 90 -3.14 -8.12 2.98
C LEU A 90 -3.29 -8.44 4.47
N MET A 91 -3.88 -9.61 4.79
CA MET A 91 -4.03 -10.08 6.17
C MET A 91 -2.69 -10.33 6.86
N ALA A 92 -1.72 -10.94 6.16
CA ALA A 92 -0.37 -11.13 6.68
C ALA A 92 0.35 -9.80 6.94
N GLY A 93 0.18 -8.82 6.05
CA GLY A 93 0.67 -7.46 6.23
C GLY A 93 0.07 -6.80 7.46
N LEU A 94 -1.26 -6.78 7.59
CA LEU A 94 -1.99 -6.20 8.72
C LEU A 94 -1.56 -6.79 10.06
N ILE A 95 -1.62 -8.12 10.20
CA ILE A 95 -1.24 -8.77 11.46
C ILE A 95 0.26 -8.68 11.72
N GLY A 96 1.07 -8.63 10.66
CA GLY A 96 2.50 -8.43 10.71
C GLY A 96 2.92 -7.12 11.37
N LEU A 97 2.08 -6.07 11.38
CA LEU A 97 2.36 -4.83 12.12
C LEU A 97 2.52 -5.07 13.63
N THR A 98 1.95 -6.15 14.17
CA THR A 98 2.11 -6.53 15.58
C THR A 98 3.58 -6.72 15.94
N VAL A 99 4.43 -7.19 15.01
CA VAL A 99 5.85 -7.46 15.29
C VAL A 99 6.68 -6.19 15.56
N PRO A 100 6.76 -5.20 14.64
CA PRO A 100 7.48 -3.96 14.94
C PRO A 100 6.86 -3.19 16.11
N PHE A 101 5.53 -3.26 16.28
CA PHE A 101 4.83 -2.72 17.44
C PHE A 101 5.27 -3.38 18.75
N ALA A 102 5.38 -4.72 18.80
CA ALA A 102 5.80 -5.46 19.98
C ALA A 102 7.25 -5.15 20.37
N PHE A 103 8.17 -5.00 19.40
CA PHE A 103 9.54 -4.58 19.70
C PHE A 103 9.59 -3.17 20.30
N ALA A 104 8.78 -2.24 19.78
CA ALA A 104 8.71 -0.87 20.30
C ALA A 104 8.14 -0.85 21.74
N THR A 105 6.98 -1.47 21.93
CA THR A 105 6.29 -1.53 23.23
C THR A 105 7.09 -2.33 24.26
N GLY A 106 7.68 -3.46 23.87
CA GLY A 106 8.51 -4.29 24.74
C GLY A 106 9.77 -3.55 25.22
N SER A 107 10.41 -2.79 24.33
CA SER A 107 11.55 -1.94 24.71
C SER A 107 11.15 -0.84 25.67
N LEU A 108 9.98 -0.22 25.44
CA LEU A 108 9.45 0.83 26.30
C LEU A 108 9.10 0.31 27.70
N LEU A 109 8.50 -0.89 27.80
CA LEU A 109 8.20 -1.57 29.05
C LEU A 109 9.48 -1.92 29.83
N ALA A 110 10.51 -2.40 29.14
CA ALA A 110 11.83 -2.68 29.69
C ALA A 110 12.63 -1.42 30.09
N GLY A 111 12.10 -0.22 29.84
CA GLY A 111 12.80 1.05 30.08
C GLY A 111 13.96 1.30 29.11
N LYS A 112 14.05 0.55 28.01
CA LYS A 112 15.06 0.70 26.94
C LYS A 112 14.50 1.61 25.85
N THR A 113 14.89 2.87 25.86
CA THR A 113 14.37 3.93 24.96
C THR A 113 15.39 4.41 23.92
N GLY A 114 16.51 3.68 23.80
CA GLY A 114 17.56 3.96 22.83
C GLY A 114 17.26 3.40 21.45
N ASP A 115 18.32 3.00 20.75
CA ASP A 115 18.26 2.52 19.37
C ASP A 115 18.36 0.98 19.28
N GLU A 116 18.15 0.29 20.41
CA GLU A 116 18.29 -1.16 20.53
C GLU A 116 17.32 -1.88 19.56
N TRP A 117 16.06 -1.48 19.59
CA TRP A 117 14.96 -2.08 18.83
C TRP A 117 14.85 -1.60 17.38
N VAL A 118 15.51 -0.49 17.05
CA VAL A 118 15.34 0.22 15.76
C VAL A 118 15.63 -0.68 14.55
N ASP A 119 16.60 -1.57 14.64
CA ASP A 119 16.91 -2.48 13.53
C ASP A 119 15.84 -3.55 13.33
N ALA A 120 15.35 -4.15 14.41
CA ALA A 120 14.26 -5.12 14.36
C ALA A 120 12.96 -4.44 13.91
N GLY A 121 12.62 -3.28 14.50
CA GLY A 121 11.46 -2.48 14.14
C GLY A 121 11.47 -2.06 12.68
N ARG A 122 12.62 -1.65 12.12
CA ARG A 122 12.73 -1.32 10.69
C ARG A 122 12.57 -2.55 9.80
N ALA A 123 13.24 -3.65 10.11
CA ALA A 123 13.22 -4.85 9.29
C ALA A 123 11.78 -5.42 9.20
N TRP A 124 11.15 -5.60 10.35
CA TRP A 124 9.76 -6.07 10.42
C TRP A 124 8.77 -5.04 9.89
N GLY A 125 9.02 -3.74 10.09
CA GLY A 125 8.25 -2.67 9.47
C GLY A 125 8.25 -2.76 7.94
N LEU A 126 9.40 -2.98 7.31
CA LEU A 126 9.51 -3.15 5.86
C LEU A 126 8.85 -4.45 5.36
N ILE A 127 8.94 -5.55 6.11
CA ILE A 127 8.28 -6.82 5.78
C ILE A 127 6.75 -6.63 5.77
N SER A 128 6.20 -6.06 6.83
CA SER A 128 4.75 -5.81 6.91
C SER A 128 4.30 -4.77 5.88
N TRP A 129 5.13 -3.77 5.60
CA TRP A 129 4.87 -2.75 4.58
C TRP A 129 4.76 -3.32 3.17
N VAL A 130 5.68 -4.20 2.76
CA VAL A 130 5.63 -4.79 1.41
C VAL A 130 4.51 -5.80 1.26
N LEU A 131 4.16 -6.54 2.32
CA LEU A 131 3.00 -7.43 2.33
C LEU A 131 1.69 -6.64 2.14
N LEU A 132 1.52 -5.54 2.90
CA LEU A 132 0.39 -4.63 2.72
C LEU A 132 0.34 -4.01 1.32
N ALA A 133 1.48 -3.51 0.83
CA ALA A 133 1.55 -2.88 -0.47
C ALA A 133 1.19 -3.87 -1.60
N SER A 134 1.68 -5.11 -1.48
CA SER A 134 1.37 -6.19 -2.42
C SER A 134 -0.12 -6.58 -2.35
N GLY A 135 -0.67 -6.72 -1.14
CA GLY A 135 -2.09 -7.00 -0.94
C GLY A 135 -3.00 -5.93 -1.54
N LEU A 136 -2.70 -4.65 -1.31
CA LEU A 136 -3.46 -3.52 -1.86
C LEU A 136 -3.40 -3.48 -3.40
N LEU A 137 -2.21 -3.65 -3.99
CA LEU A 137 -2.06 -3.61 -5.44
C LEU A 137 -2.70 -4.83 -6.13
N LEU A 138 -2.54 -6.02 -5.55
CA LEU A 138 -3.20 -7.22 -6.08
C LEU A 138 -4.72 -7.18 -5.89
N GLY A 139 -5.21 -6.54 -4.82
CA GLY A 139 -6.64 -6.27 -4.63
C GLY A 139 -7.18 -5.33 -5.70
N SER A 140 -6.45 -4.25 -5.98
CA SER A 140 -6.76 -3.32 -7.07
C SER A 140 -6.79 -4.01 -8.45
N TRP A 141 -5.82 -4.89 -8.73
CA TRP A 141 -5.80 -5.69 -9.96
C TRP A 141 -6.96 -6.68 -10.02
N TRP A 142 -7.27 -7.36 -8.90
CA TRP A 142 -8.43 -8.24 -8.80
C TRP A 142 -9.72 -7.47 -9.10
N ALA A 143 -9.93 -6.32 -8.45
CA ALA A 143 -11.08 -5.46 -8.65
C ALA A 143 -11.22 -5.02 -10.12
N TYR A 144 -10.10 -4.62 -10.73
CA TYR A 144 -10.03 -4.23 -12.13
C TYR A 144 -10.52 -5.33 -13.07
N THR A 145 -10.26 -6.60 -12.76
CA THR A 145 -10.58 -7.72 -13.66
C THR A 145 -11.95 -8.36 -13.46
N ILE A 146 -12.53 -8.29 -12.24
CA ILE A 146 -13.73 -9.08 -11.88
C ILE A 146 -14.98 -8.25 -11.52
N LEU A 147 -14.83 -6.99 -11.12
CA LEU A 147 -15.98 -6.21 -10.63
C LEU A 147 -16.80 -5.55 -11.75
N GLY A 148 -16.38 -5.70 -13.01
CA GLY A 148 -17.19 -5.32 -14.18
C GLY A 148 -17.42 -3.81 -14.40
N TRP A 149 -16.87 -2.94 -13.57
CA TRP A 149 -17.01 -1.48 -13.74
C TRP A 149 -15.80 -0.82 -14.40
N GLY A 150 -14.72 -1.58 -14.63
CA GLY A 150 -13.58 -1.15 -15.44
C GLY A 150 -12.59 -0.20 -14.76
N GLY A 151 -12.64 -0.03 -13.45
CA GLY A 151 -11.65 0.74 -12.70
C GLY A 151 -10.94 -0.06 -11.61
N PHE A 152 -9.90 0.57 -11.06
CA PHE A 152 -8.88 -0.09 -10.24
C PHE A 152 -9.03 0.19 -8.73
N TRP A 153 -9.72 1.26 -8.33
CA TRP A 153 -9.88 1.67 -6.94
C TRP A 153 -11.17 2.43 -6.75
N PHE A 154 -11.99 2.00 -5.79
CA PHE A 154 -13.30 2.61 -5.52
C PHE A 154 -13.40 3.22 -4.11
N TRP A 155 -12.29 3.34 -3.38
CA TRP A 155 -12.31 3.79 -1.98
C TRP A 155 -13.23 2.90 -1.12
N ASP A 156 -13.17 1.58 -1.33
CA ASP A 156 -13.89 0.62 -0.51
C ASP A 156 -13.41 0.72 0.96
N PRO A 157 -14.32 0.78 1.96
CA PRO A 157 -13.94 1.00 3.36
C PRO A 157 -12.96 -0.03 3.93
N VAL A 158 -13.04 -1.29 3.50
CA VAL A 158 -12.12 -2.34 3.94
C VAL A 158 -10.73 -2.18 3.30
N GLU A 159 -10.68 -1.81 2.01
CA GLU A 159 -9.42 -1.46 1.36
C GLU A 159 -8.77 -0.22 1.99
N ILE A 160 -9.57 0.81 2.32
CA ILE A 160 -9.12 2.00 3.05
C ILE A 160 -8.53 1.60 4.41
N ALA A 161 -9.17 0.67 5.12
CA ALA A 161 -8.71 0.22 6.41
C ALA A 161 -7.33 -0.46 6.38
N ALA A 162 -6.94 -1.06 5.25
CA ALA A 162 -5.58 -1.54 5.02
C ALA A 162 -4.64 -0.47 4.47
N PHE A 163 -5.16 0.50 3.71
CA PHE A 163 -4.39 1.62 3.17
C PHE A 163 -3.86 2.57 4.26
N MET A 164 -4.68 2.88 5.27
CA MET A 164 -4.30 3.77 6.38
C MET A 164 -3.07 3.30 7.17
N PRO A 165 -3.00 2.05 7.70
CA PRO A 165 -1.81 1.58 8.39
C PRO A 165 -0.60 1.51 7.46
N TRP A 166 -0.78 1.26 6.15
CA TRP A 166 0.32 1.32 5.17
C TRP A 166 0.92 2.73 5.04
N LEU A 167 0.09 3.79 5.03
CA LEU A 167 0.56 5.18 5.02
C LEU A 167 1.34 5.53 6.29
N VAL A 168 0.81 5.19 7.46
CA VAL A 168 1.47 5.48 8.74
C VAL A 168 2.75 4.65 8.89
N LEU A 169 2.76 3.40 8.40
CA LEU A 169 3.96 2.57 8.36
C LEU A 169 5.02 3.12 7.39
N THR A 170 4.60 3.73 6.27
CA THR A 170 5.49 4.47 5.37
C THR A 170 6.15 5.63 6.12
N ALA A 171 5.39 6.41 6.89
CA ALA A 171 5.94 7.48 7.73
C ALA A 171 6.92 6.93 8.77
N PHE A 172 6.58 5.80 9.40
CA PHE A 172 7.43 5.11 10.36
C PHE A 172 8.77 4.66 9.77
N ILE A 173 8.77 4.01 8.60
CA ILE A 173 10.00 3.54 7.93
C ILE A 173 10.94 4.70 7.60
N HIS A 174 10.39 5.86 7.21
CA HIS A 174 11.17 7.06 6.96
C HIS A 174 11.68 7.69 8.26
N SER A 175 10.84 7.78 9.28
CA SER A 175 11.16 8.38 10.57
C SER A 175 12.18 7.58 11.39
N ILE A 176 12.06 6.24 11.39
CA ILE A 176 12.97 5.35 12.13
C ILE A 176 14.39 5.39 11.56
N MET A 177 14.54 5.69 10.27
CA MET A 177 15.83 5.94 9.64
C MET A 177 16.49 7.22 10.14
N VAL A 178 15.71 8.27 10.43
CA VAL A 178 16.22 9.50 11.03
C VAL A 178 16.65 9.26 12.47
N GLN A 179 15.89 8.45 13.24
CA GLN A 179 16.32 8.03 14.57
C GLN A 179 17.67 7.30 14.50
N LYS A 180 17.80 6.28 13.65
CA LYS A 180 19.05 5.51 13.51
C LYS A 180 20.25 6.38 13.12
N ARG A 181 20.06 7.37 12.24
CA ARG A 181 21.17 8.20 11.73
C ARG A 181 21.48 9.42 12.58
N ARG A 182 20.50 9.97 13.31
CA ARG A 182 20.61 11.27 13.98
C ARG A 182 20.25 11.26 15.47
N GLY A 183 19.67 10.18 15.98
CA GLY A 183 19.15 10.10 17.34
C GLY A 183 17.93 11.00 17.60
N MET A 184 17.19 11.36 16.54
CA MET A 184 15.99 12.21 16.59
C MET A 184 14.71 11.38 16.48
N PHE A 185 13.54 11.99 16.71
CA PHE A 185 12.22 11.39 16.48
C PHE A 185 11.89 10.12 17.29
N ARG A 186 12.55 9.91 18.44
CA ARG A 186 12.30 8.75 19.31
C ARG A 186 10.83 8.63 19.74
N MET A 187 10.30 9.71 20.33
CA MET A 187 8.89 9.82 20.71
C MET A 187 7.98 9.60 19.49
N TRP A 188 8.29 10.26 18.38
CA TRP A 188 7.47 10.21 17.17
C TRP A 188 7.36 8.80 16.59
N ASN A 189 8.44 8.01 16.62
CA ASN A 189 8.41 6.62 16.15
C ASN A 189 7.51 5.72 17.00
N ILE A 190 7.43 5.96 18.31
CA ILE A 190 6.51 5.23 19.19
C ILE A 190 5.06 5.63 18.88
N VAL A 191 4.79 6.92 18.67
CA VAL A 191 3.45 7.40 18.27
C VAL A 191 3.03 6.78 16.94
N LEU A 192 3.90 6.85 15.92
CA LEU A 192 3.62 6.31 14.59
C LEU A 192 3.30 4.81 14.63
N ILE A 193 4.09 4.00 15.36
CA ILE A 193 3.84 2.56 15.39
C ILE A 193 2.59 2.20 16.21
N ASN A 194 2.27 2.95 17.27
CA ASN A 194 1.01 2.79 18.01
C ASN A 194 -0.20 3.15 17.14
N VAL A 195 -0.13 4.25 16.38
CA VAL A 195 -1.18 4.65 15.45
C VAL A 195 -1.34 3.61 14.34
N ALA A 196 -0.24 3.13 13.74
CA ALA A 196 -0.29 2.12 12.69
C ALA A 196 -0.91 0.80 13.19
N PHE A 197 -0.54 0.35 14.39
CA PHE A 197 -1.15 -0.82 15.03
C PHE A 197 -2.64 -0.60 15.32
N GLY A 198 -3.02 0.55 15.90
CA GLY A 198 -4.42 0.89 16.16
C GLY A 198 -5.27 0.92 14.88
N LEU A 199 -4.74 1.46 13.79
CA LEU A 199 -5.42 1.45 12.47
C LEU A 199 -5.54 0.04 11.89
N ALA A 200 -4.55 -0.84 12.11
CA ALA A 200 -4.66 -2.24 11.73
C ALA A 200 -5.74 -2.98 12.54
N LEU A 201 -5.85 -2.70 13.85
CA LEU A 201 -6.95 -3.21 14.68
C LEU A 201 -8.30 -2.66 14.22
N TYR A 202 -8.36 -1.38 13.82
CA TYR A 202 -9.57 -0.76 13.28
C TYR A 202 -10.05 -1.47 12.01
N GLY A 203 -9.15 -1.82 11.10
CA GLY A 203 -9.51 -2.62 9.93
C GLY A 203 -10.02 -4.02 10.28
N MET A 204 -9.47 -4.67 11.30
CA MET A 204 -10.02 -5.94 11.76
C MET A 204 -11.41 -5.80 12.38
N PHE A 205 -11.66 -4.73 13.14
CA PHE A 205 -13.00 -4.42 13.62
C PHE A 205 -13.97 -4.15 12.46
N MET A 206 -13.56 -3.37 11.46
CA MET A 206 -14.39 -3.04 10.28
C MET A 206 -14.84 -4.29 9.54
N ASN A 207 -13.93 -5.23 9.28
CA ASN A 207 -14.20 -6.42 8.49
C ASN A 207 -15.13 -7.44 9.20
N ARG A 208 -15.31 -7.31 10.51
CA ARG A 208 -16.03 -8.28 11.36
C ARG A 208 -17.27 -7.70 12.03
N GLY A 209 -17.26 -6.40 12.31
CA GLY A 209 -18.35 -5.70 12.99
C GLY A 209 -19.51 -5.32 12.10
N GLY A 210 -19.38 -5.47 10.77
CA GLY A 210 -20.44 -5.14 9.81
C GLY A 210 -20.89 -3.68 9.85
N SER A 211 -20.06 -2.78 10.39
CA SER A 211 -20.44 -1.39 10.63
C SER A 211 -20.53 -0.56 9.36
N VAL A 212 -19.92 -0.99 8.25
CA VAL A 212 -19.95 -0.27 6.96
C VAL A 212 -20.17 -1.26 5.79
N PRO A 213 -20.96 -0.90 4.76
CA PRO A 213 -21.12 -1.71 3.55
C PRO A 213 -19.78 -1.90 2.81
N SER A 214 -19.39 -3.14 2.54
CA SER A 214 -18.20 -3.47 1.75
C SER A 214 -18.30 -4.86 1.14
N VAL A 215 -17.79 -5.00 -0.09
CA VAL A 215 -17.68 -6.30 -0.78
C VAL A 215 -16.66 -7.25 -0.12
N HIS A 216 -15.76 -6.69 0.70
CA HIS A 216 -14.73 -7.44 1.42
C HIS A 216 -15.12 -7.75 2.87
N SER A 217 -16.29 -7.27 3.33
CA SER A 217 -16.77 -7.51 4.68
C SER A 217 -17.30 -8.94 4.81
N PHE A 218 -17.03 -9.59 5.94
CA PHE A 218 -17.63 -10.88 6.28
C PHE A 218 -19.08 -10.74 6.79
N GLY A 219 -19.68 -9.55 6.70
CA GLY A 219 -21.02 -9.24 7.17
C GLY A 219 -21.07 -8.89 8.67
N ALA A 220 -22.27 -8.64 9.18
CA ALA A 220 -22.49 -8.39 10.60
C ALA A 220 -22.33 -9.70 11.38
N SER A 221 -21.17 -9.88 12.03
CA SER A 221 -20.94 -11.02 12.93
C SER A 221 -21.18 -10.61 14.39
N SER A 222 -21.52 -11.59 15.24
CA SER A 222 -21.58 -11.41 16.69
C SER A 222 -20.22 -11.01 17.31
N LEU A 223 -19.13 -11.07 16.54
CA LEU A 223 -17.78 -10.75 16.98
C LEU A 223 -17.49 -9.24 17.01
N GLY A 224 -18.35 -8.39 16.42
CA GLY A 224 -18.10 -6.96 16.29
C GLY A 224 -17.70 -6.28 17.60
N TRP A 225 -18.42 -6.53 18.69
CA TRP A 225 -18.13 -5.97 20.01
C TRP A 225 -16.82 -6.49 20.62
N VAL A 226 -16.46 -7.74 20.35
CA VAL A 226 -15.20 -8.34 20.82
C VAL A 226 -14.01 -7.68 20.13
N PHE A 227 -14.08 -7.47 18.82
CA PHE A 227 -13.04 -6.75 18.08
C PHE A 227 -13.02 -5.26 18.38
N LEU A 228 -14.17 -4.64 18.72
CA LEU A 228 -14.21 -3.26 19.20
C LEU A 228 -13.51 -3.13 20.56
N LEU A 229 -13.75 -4.06 21.49
CA LEU A 229 -13.05 -4.09 22.78
C LEU A 229 -11.55 -4.31 22.58
N PHE A 230 -11.17 -5.23 21.69
CA PHE A 230 -9.77 -5.47 21.34
C PHE A 230 -9.10 -4.23 20.75
N LEU A 231 -9.78 -3.51 19.87
CA LEU A 231 -9.34 -2.21 19.36
C LEU A 231 -9.19 -1.19 20.50
N ALA A 232 -10.20 -1.03 21.35
CA ALA A 232 -10.19 -0.06 22.44
C ALA A 232 -9.02 -0.30 23.40
N VAL A 233 -8.81 -1.56 23.83
CA VAL A 233 -7.70 -1.94 24.71
C VAL A 233 -6.35 -1.81 23.97
N GLY A 234 -6.29 -2.26 22.72
CA GLY A 234 -5.09 -2.21 21.87
C GLY A 234 -4.66 -0.79 21.49
N VAL A 235 -5.53 0.21 21.62
CA VAL A 235 -5.19 1.64 21.52
C VAL A 235 -4.90 2.21 22.91
N ALA A 236 -5.80 2.03 23.88
CA ALA A 236 -5.68 2.68 25.18
C ALA A 236 -4.42 2.25 25.95
N VAL A 237 -4.11 0.96 26.00
CA VAL A 237 -2.98 0.43 26.79
C VAL A 237 -1.63 0.90 26.22
N PRO A 238 -1.34 0.78 24.91
CA PRO A 238 -0.05 1.25 24.39
C PRO A 238 0.14 2.76 24.49
N PHE A 239 -0.93 3.55 24.35
CA PHE A 239 -0.85 5.00 24.59
C PHE A 239 -0.66 5.34 26.07
N ALA A 240 -1.26 4.58 27.00
CA ALA A 240 -0.99 4.73 28.43
C ALA A 240 0.48 4.40 28.77
N ILE A 241 1.04 3.31 28.22
CA ILE A 241 2.45 2.96 28.37
C ILE A 241 3.35 4.08 27.79
N PHE A 242 2.98 4.61 26.62
CA PHE A 242 3.67 5.75 26.01
C PHE A 242 3.68 6.98 26.92
N ILE A 243 2.53 7.39 27.46
CA ILE A 243 2.43 8.53 28.37
C ILE A 243 3.25 8.29 29.64
N TRP A 244 3.17 7.09 30.22
CA TRP A 244 3.92 6.72 31.41
C TRP A 244 5.45 6.79 31.21
N ARG A 245 5.94 6.37 30.05
CA ARG A 245 7.38 6.34 29.72
C ARG A 245 7.87 7.54 28.92
N TYR A 246 6.99 8.49 28.60
CA TYR A 246 7.30 9.69 27.81
C TYR A 246 8.54 10.46 28.29
N PRO A 247 8.78 10.67 29.61
CA PRO A 247 9.96 11.39 30.09
C PRO A 247 11.30 10.78 29.67
N MET A 248 11.31 9.48 29.35
CA MET A 248 12.50 8.73 28.92
C MET A 248 12.76 8.87 27.41
N LEU A 249 11.78 9.30 26.60
CA LEU A 249 11.84 9.38 25.14
C LEU A 249 12.51 10.68 24.62
N LYS A 250 13.59 11.12 25.28
CA LYS A 250 14.31 12.33 24.88
C LYS A 250 15.14 12.07 23.62
N SER A 251 14.91 12.88 22.59
CA SER A 251 15.75 12.90 21.39
C SER A 251 17.14 13.45 21.73
N ALA A 252 18.18 12.88 21.13
CA ALA A 252 19.55 13.31 21.35
C ALA A 252 19.85 14.70 20.77
N ARG A 253 19.04 15.15 19.80
CA ARG A 253 19.17 16.41 19.07
C ARG A 253 17.80 16.97 18.69
N ASN A 254 17.74 18.29 18.50
CA ASN A 254 16.58 19.01 17.99
C ASN A 254 16.75 19.33 16.49
N LEU A 255 15.68 19.84 15.86
CA LEU A 255 15.74 20.31 14.48
C LEU A 255 16.55 21.62 14.41
N ASP A 256 17.68 21.57 13.69
CA ASP A 256 18.58 22.73 13.53
C ASP A 256 18.03 23.75 12.50
N SER A 257 17.24 23.32 11.52
CA SER A 257 16.71 24.17 10.45
C SER A 257 15.46 23.57 9.79
N MET A 258 14.52 24.44 9.41
CA MET A 258 13.35 24.08 8.60
C MET A 258 13.71 23.76 7.14
N LEU A 259 14.85 24.25 6.63
CA LEU A 259 15.36 23.92 5.29
C LEU A 259 16.42 22.82 5.38
N SER A 260 15.97 21.65 5.81
CA SER A 260 16.83 20.47 6.03
C SER A 260 16.14 19.20 5.59
N ARG A 261 16.92 18.14 5.35
CA ARG A 261 16.35 16.82 5.07
C ARG A 261 15.53 16.30 6.26
N GLU A 262 15.98 16.57 7.48
CA GLU A 262 15.25 16.24 8.70
C GLU A 262 13.84 16.87 8.75
N ALA A 263 13.72 18.15 8.35
CA ALA A 263 12.43 18.83 8.26
C ALA A 263 11.56 18.26 7.12
N ALA A 264 12.14 17.96 5.95
CA ALA A 264 11.42 17.32 4.85
C ALA A 264 10.83 15.96 5.26
N PHE A 265 11.55 15.17 6.07
CA PHE A 265 11.01 13.93 6.64
C PHE A 265 9.83 14.18 7.58
N LEU A 266 9.87 15.24 8.40
CA LEU A 266 8.75 15.57 9.28
C LEU A 266 7.51 15.98 8.48
N VAL A 267 7.65 16.86 7.48
CA VAL A 267 6.52 17.27 6.62
C VAL A 267 5.96 16.07 5.85
N ASN A 268 6.82 15.19 5.32
CA ASN A 268 6.40 13.94 4.70
C ASN A 268 5.53 13.09 5.64
N ASN A 269 5.97 12.92 6.90
CA ASN A 269 5.20 12.16 7.89
C ASN A 269 3.84 12.81 8.15
N LEU A 270 3.79 14.13 8.33
CA LEU A 270 2.54 14.86 8.56
C LEU A 270 1.58 14.72 7.37
N LEU A 271 2.06 14.78 6.13
CA LEU A 271 1.22 14.55 4.95
C LEU A 271 0.68 13.11 4.90
N LEU A 272 1.50 12.11 5.19
CA LEU A 272 1.06 10.71 5.25
C LEU A 272 -0.01 10.49 6.33
N LEU A 273 0.18 11.09 7.52
CA LEU A 273 -0.84 11.07 8.58
C LEU A 273 -2.10 11.86 8.20
N ALA A 274 -1.98 12.97 7.47
CA ALA A 274 -3.12 13.75 7.02
C ALA A 274 -3.98 12.94 6.03
N ILE A 275 -3.36 12.26 5.06
CA ILE A 275 -4.08 11.38 4.12
C ILE A 275 -4.73 10.23 4.88
N ALA A 276 -4.02 9.62 5.85
CA ALA A 276 -4.61 8.57 6.68
C ALA A 276 -5.79 9.09 7.51
N PHE A 277 -5.70 10.30 8.05
CA PHE A 277 -6.78 10.94 8.82
C PHE A 277 -7.99 11.27 7.96
N VAL A 278 -7.81 11.86 6.77
CA VAL A 278 -8.91 12.11 5.83
C VAL A 278 -9.59 10.81 5.43
N SER A 279 -8.79 9.76 5.21
CA SER A 279 -9.31 8.44 4.87
C SER A 279 -10.11 7.83 6.02
N LEU A 280 -9.61 7.93 7.26
CA LEU A 280 -10.32 7.51 8.48
C LEU A 280 -11.61 8.30 8.67
N TRP A 281 -11.57 9.61 8.42
CA TRP A 281 -12.74 10.46 8.54
C TRP A 281 -13.83 10.02 7.56
N GLY A 282 -13.46 9.71 6.31
CA GLY A 282 -14.41 9.21 5.32
C GLY A 282 -15.10 7.90 5.71
N THR A 283 -14.43 7.03 6.48
CA THR A 283 -15.02 5.77 6.95
C THR A 283 -15.76 5.90 8.28
N VAL A 284 -15.34 6.80 9.16
CA VAL A 284 -15.95 7.00 10.49
C VAL A 284 -17.14 7.96 10.45
N TYR A 285 -17.12 8.98 9.58
CA TYR A 285 -18.19 9.99 9.51
C TYR A 285 -19.59 9.41 9.23
N PRO A 286 -19.76 8.45 8.29
CA PRO A 286 -21.04 7.73 8.12
C PRO A 286 -21.59 7.13 9.41
N LEU A 287 -20.72 6.55 10.26
CA LEU A 287 -21.11 5.96 11.53
C LEU A 287 -21.58 7.03 12.53
N ILE A 288 -20.87 8.17 12.58
CA ILE A 288 -21.25 9.30 13.44
C ILE A 288 -22.61 9.87 13.01
N SER A 289 -22.81 10.07 11.70
CA SER A 289 -24.08 10.57 11.14
C SER A 289 -25.25 9.67 11.51
N ARG A 290 -25.06 8.35 11.38
CA ARG A 290 -26.07 7.36 11.75
C ARG A 290 -26.42 7.40 13.24
N LEU A 291 -25.42 7.62 14.12
CA LEU A 291 -25.63 7.66 15.57
C LEU A 291 -26.23 8.98 16.07
N THR A 292 -25.96 10.11 15.40
CA THR A 292 -26.33 11.45 15.88
C THR A 292 -27.55 12.04 15.18
N SER A 293 -27.67 11.82 13.87
CA SER A 293 -28.72 12.39 13.02
C SER A 293 -29.70 11.33 12.48
N ASN A 294 -29.43 10.04 12.73
CA ASN A 294 -30.18 8.91 12.16
C ASN A 294 -30.24 8.94 10.62
N GLU A 295 -29.24 9.58 9.99
CA GLU A 295 -29.08 9.68 8.54
C GLU A 295 -27.90 8.82 8.07
N GLU A 296 -28.14 8.02 7.04
CA GLU A 296 -27.11 7.19 6.42
C GLU A 296 -26.42 7.96 5.28
N ILE A 297 -25.33 8.65 5.63
CA ILE A 297 -24.49 9.35 4.65
C ILE A 297 -23.43 8.38 4.12
N THR A 298 -23.28 8.31 2.80
CA THR A 298 -22.18 7.56 2.16
C THR A 298 -21.13 8.53 1.63
N VAL A 299 -19.87 8.32 2.00
CA VAL A 299 -18.74 9.10 1.48
C VAL A 299 -18.16 8.35 0.28
N ALA A 300 -18.37 8.90 -0.92
CA ALA A 300 -17.95 8.29 -2.17
C ALA A 300 -16.61 8.86 -2.70
N ARG A 301 -16.10 8.25 -3.78
CA ARG A 301 -14.86 8.62 -4.47
C ARG A 301 -14.60 10.13 -4.66
N PRO A 302 -15.58 10.98 -5.03
CA PRO A 302 -15.33 12.42 -5.22
C PRO A 302 -14.73 13.13 -4.01
N PHE A 303 -15.17 12.79 -2.79
CA PHE A 303 -14.62 13.37 -1.56
C PHE A 303 -13.13 13.03 -1.41
N TYR A 304 -12.80 11.75 -1.56
CA TYR A 304 -11.42 11.31 -1.40
C TYR A 304 -10.51 11.86 -2.50
N ASP A 305 -10.95 11.84 -3.75
CA ASP A 305 -10.16 12.34 -4.88
C ASP A 305 -9.90 13.86 -4.73
N GLN A 306 -10.90 14.62 -4.27
CA GLN A 306 -10.77 16.08 -4.06
C GLN A 306 -9.83 16.43 -2.91
N VAL A 307 -9.86 15.68 -1.80
CA VAL A 307 -9.06 16.01 -0.60
C VAL A 307 -7.70 15.31 -0.62
N ASN A 308 -7.65 14.00 -0.88
CA ASN A 308 -6.41 13.23 -0.89
C ASN A 308 -5.58 13.47 -2.15
N GLY A 309 -6.20 13.77 -3.31
CA GLY A 309 -5.47 14.02 -4.56
C GLY A 309 -4.38 15.08 -4.42
N PRO A 310 -4.70 16.31 -3.96
CA PRO A 310 -3.71 17.36 -3.71
C PRO A 310 -2.64 16.97 -2.67
N LEU A 311 -3.02 16.26 -1.60
CA LEU A 311 -2.09 15.79 -0.57
C LEU A 311 -1.09 14.77 -1.13
N MET A 312 -1.55 13.85 -1.99
CA MET A 312 -0.71 12.89 -2.69
C MET A 312 0.24 13.56 -3.67
N LEU A 313 -0.19 14.59 -4.41
CA LEU A 313 0.71 15.42 -5.22
C LEU A 313 1.78 16.10 -4.35
N GLY A 314 1.40 16.60 -3.17
CA GLY A 314 2.33 17.11 -2.17
C GLY A 314 3.38 16.09 -1.74
N LEU A 315 3.01 14.82 -1.57
CA LEU A 315 3.96 13.73 -1.28
C LEU A 315 4.93 13.49 -2.44
N ILE A 316 4.45 13.45 -3.69
CA ILE A 316 5.32 13.26 -4.86
C ILE A 316 6.30 14.43 -5.00
N PHE A 317 5.84 15.66 -4.77
CA PHE A 317 6.71 16.83 -4.73
C PHE A 317 7.81 16.71 -3.67
N LEU A 318 7.46 16.34 -2.43
CA LEU A 318 8.45 16.10 -1.37
C LEU A 318 9.39 14.94 -1.70
N MET A 319 8.90 13.89 -2.37
CA MET A 319 9.72 12.77 -2.83
C MET A 319 10.76 13.21 -3.87
N GLY A 320 10.45 14.23 -4.69
CA GLY A 320 11.38 14.79 -5.67
C GLY A 320 12.47 15.67 -5.04
N ILE A 321 12.14 16.35 -3.94
CA ILE A 321 13.03 17.34 -3.31
C ILE A 321 13.82 16.74 -2.14
N GLY A 322 13.16 15.98 -1.27
CA GLY A 322 13.70 15.47 -0.01
C GLY A 322 15.04 14.74 -0.14
N PRO A 323 15.19 13.78 -1.07
CA PRO A 323 16.46 13.09 -1.29
C PRO A 323 17.62 13.99 -1.74
N LEU A 324 17.32 15.10 -2.40
CA LEU A 324 18.29 16.04 -2.97
C LEU A 324 18.73 17.12 -1.95
N ILE A 325 17.93 17.39 -0.92
CA ILE A 325 18.30 18.31 0.18
C ILE A 325 19.40 17.66 1.04
N PRO A 326 20.54 18.32 1.33
CA PRO A 326 21.53 17.80 2.26
C PRO A 326 21.03 17.80 3.72
N TRP A 327 21.60 16.95 4.57
CA TRP A 327 21.26 16.93 5.99
C TRP A 327 21.75 18.20 6.73
N ARG A 328 21.07 18.58 7.84
CA ARG A 328 21.30 19.80 8.66
C ARG A 328 20.98 21.13 7.97
N LYS A 329 21.85 21.61 7.08
CA LYS A 329 21.70 22.92 6.45
C LYS A 329 22.05 22.85 4.98
N ALA A 330 21.10 23.23 4.14
CA ALA A 330 21.34 23.44 2.72
C ALA A 330 21.84 24.88 2.48
N SER A 331 22.87 25.03 1.66
CA SER A 331 23.16 26.33 1.04
C SER A 331 22.27 26.51 -0.19
N PHE A 332 21.80 27.73 -0.42
CA PHE A 332 20.91 28.03 -1.56
C PHE A 332 21.55 27.66 -2.91
N SER A 333 22.87 27.90 -3.06
CA SER A 333 23.61 27.52 -4.27
C SER A 333 23.64 26.00 -4.50
N SER A 334 23.88 25.20 -3.45
CA SER A 334 23.88 23.73 -3.56
C SER A 334 22.50 23.19 -3.91
N LEU A 335 21.45 23.75 -3.29
CA LEU A 335 20.08 23.40 -3.56
C LEU A 335 19.69 23.72 -5.01
N ARG A 336 20.01 24.92 -5.49
CA ARG A 336 19.78 25.32 -6.88
C ARG A 336 20.48 24.38 -7.86
N ARG A 337 21.75 24.03 -7.63
CA ARG A 337 22.52 23.15 -8.53
C ARG A 337 21.95 21.72 -8.60
N SER A 338 21.35 21.25 -7.50
CA SER A 338 20.76 19.90 -7.43
C SER A 338 19.33 19.85 -7.95
N LEU A 339 18.52 20.88 -7.70
CA LEU A 339 17.10 20.91 -8.09
C LEU A 339 16.84 21.48 -9.49
N LEU A 340 17.71 22.36 -10.00
CA LEU A 340 17.47 23.03 -11.28
C LEU A 340 17.34 22.05 -12.46
N PRO A 341 18.21 21.02 -12.63
CA PRO A 341 18.04 20.11 -13.74
C PRO A 341 16.75 19.28 -13.67
N PRO A 342 16.40 18.63 -12.54
CA PRO A 342 15.10 17.97 -12.40
C PRO A 342 13.90 18.90 -12.61
N ALA A 343 13.94 20.11 -12.06
CA ALA A 343 12.86 21.09 -12.22
C ALA A 343 12.70 21.54 -13.67
N ALA A 344 13.80 21.77 -14.39
CA ALA A 344 13.77 22.12 -15.80
C ALA A 344 13.17 21.00 -16.66
N VAL A 345 13.52 19.73 -16.39
CA VAL A 345 12.90 18.58 -17.06
C VAL A 345 11.41 18.49 -16.74
N GLY A 346 11.02 18.67 -15.48
CA GLY A 346 9.60 18.69 -15.08
C GLY A 346 8.79 19.77 -15.81
N LEU A 347 9.30 21.00 -15.85
CA LEU A 347 8.66 22.11 -16.56
C LEU A 347 8.62 21.87 -18.08
N ALA A 348 9.69 21.32 -18.66
CA ALA A 348 9.72 20.96 -20.07
C ALA A 348 8.67 19.87 -20.38
N THR A 349 8.54 18.84 -19.54
CA THR A 349 7.48 17.82 -19.67
C THR A 349 6.10 18.46 -19.67
N VAL A 350 5.82 19.36 -18.72
CA VAL A 350 4.54 20.08 -18.67
C VAL A 350 4.30 20.90 -19.93
N ALA A 351 5.29 21.69 -20.37
CA ALA A 351 5.18 22.52 -21.56
C ALA A 351 4.95 21.70 -22.84
N ILE A 352 5.67 20.58 -22.99
CA ILE A 352 5.50 19.67 -24.12
C ILE A 352 4.11 19.06 -24.10
N LEU A 353 3.67 18.47 -22.98
CA LEU A 353 2.34 17.86 -22.88
C LEU A 353 1.21 18.88 -23.11
N PHE A 354 1.34 20.08 -22.57
CA PHE A 354 0.40 21.17 -22.80
C PHE A 354 0.34 21.56 -24.29
N SER A 355 1.49 21.66 -24.97
CA SER A 355 1.55 21.97 -26.41
C SER A 355 0.98 20.85 -27.30
N LEU A 356 0.98 19.61 -26.81
CA LEU A 356 0.36 18.45 -27.46
C LEU A 356 -1.16 18.34 -27.21
N GLY A 357 -1.76 19.32 -26.52
CA GLY A 357 -3.21 19.40 -26.31
C GLY A 357 -3.71 18.80 -24.99
N LEU A 358 -2.82 18.40 -24.08
CA LEU A 358 -3.25 17.95 -22.75
C LEU A 358 -3.49 19.16 -21.85
N HIS A 359 -4.74 19.40 -21.45
CA HIS A 359 -5.15 20.57 -20.67
C HIS A 359 -5.77 20.22 -19.30
N LYS A 360 -5.42 19.06 -18.73
CA LYS A 360 -5.88 18.65 -17.39
C LYS A 360 -4.84 19.05 -16.34
N ASP A 361 -5.12 20.12 -15.59
CA ASP A 361 -4.14 20.76 -14.68
C ASP A 361 -3.48 19.79 -13.70
N TYR A 362 -4.29 19.01 -12.94
CA TYR A 362 -3.76 18.05 -11.98
C TYR A 362 -2.93 16.95 -12.62
N ALA A 363 -3.31 16.48 -13.82
CA ALA A 363 -2.55 15.48 -14.54
C ALA A 363 -1.20 16.02 -15.03
N LEU A 364 -1.18 17.25 -15.57
CA LEU A 364 0.06 17.92 -15.99
C LEU A 364 1.01 18.10 -14.81
N ILE A 365 0.50 18.56 -13.65
CA ILE A 365 1.30 18.68 -12.42
C ILE A 365 1.86 17.31 -12.03
N ALA A 366 1.05 16.26 -12.03
CA ALA A 366 1.48 14.92 -11.67
C ALA A 366 2.57 14.39 -12.59
N PHE A 367 2.43 14.54 -13.91
CA PHE A 367 3.45 14.13 -14.89
C PHE A 367 4.74 14.95 -14.76
N GLY A 368 4.63 16.27 -14.55
CA GLY A 368 5.77 17.14 -14.29
C GLY A 368 6.54 16.72 -13.04
N LEU A 369 5.84 16.51 -11.92
CA LEU A 369 6.44 16.03 -10.66
C LEU A 369 7.06 14.64 -10.81
N SER A 370 6.40 13.74 -11.56
CA SER A 370 6.92 12.41 -11.87
C SER A 370 8.24 12.48 -12.65
N ALA A 371 8.33 13.41 -13.61
CA ALA A 371 9.56 13.68 -14.34
C ALA A 371 10.66 14.28 -13.44
N VAL A 372 10.31 15.18 -12.51
CA VAL A 372 11.25 15.72 -11.51
C VAL A 372 11.85 14.59 -10.66
N VAL A 373 11.00 13.74 -10.07
CA VAL A 373 11.45 12.64 -9.20
C VAL A 373 12.34 11.66 -9.97
N THR A 374 11.88 11.22 -11.14
CA THR A 374 12.61 10.26 -11.99
C THR A 374 13.96 10.82 -12.38
N THR A 375 14.01 12.07 -12.84
CA THR A 375 15.27 12.74 -13.22
C THR A 375 16.19 12.89 -12.02
N GLY A 376 15.67 13.24 -10.84
CA GLY A 376 16.45 13.33 -9.61
C GLY A 376 17.13 12.01 -9.24
N ILE A 377 16.40 10.89 -9.33
CA ILE A 377 16.93 9.54 -9.05
C ILE A 377 17.98 9.14 -10.09
N LEU A 378 17.70 9.34 -11.38
CA LEU A 378 18.63 9.02 -12.47
C LEU A 378 19.93 9.82 -12.36
N LEU A 379 19.86 11.10 -11.98
CA LEU A 379 21.04 11.93 -11.77
C LEU A 379 21.87 11.47 -10.58
N GLU A 380 21.25 11.04 -9.47
CA GLU A 380 21.98 10.47 -8.33
C GLU A 380 22.70 9.17 -8.70
N TRP A 381 22.05 8.29 -9.47
CA TRP A 381 22.69 7.09 -10.01
C TRP A 381 23.82 7.41 -10.98
N TYR A 382 23.60 8.31 -11.93
CA TYR A 382 24.62 8.71 -12.90
C TYR A 382 25.86 9.30 -12.21
N ARG A 383 25.66 10.25 -11.28
CA ARG A 383 26.75 10.89 -10.51
C ARG A 383 27.49 9.87 -9.64
N GLY A 384 26.76 8.99 -8.96
CA GLY A 384 27.33 7.92 -8.14
C GLY A 384 28.18 6.94 -8.95
N THR A 385 27.65 6.45 -10.07
CA THR A 385 28.35 5.53 -10.97
C THR A 385 29.58 6.16 -11.60
N ARG A 386 29.46 7.40 -12.10
CA ARG A 386 30.59 8.12 -12.70
C ARG A 386 31.70 8.39 -11.69
N SER A 387 31.35 8.77 -10.46
CA SER A 387 32.31 8.96 -9.38
C SER A 387 33.07 7.68 -9.08
N ARG A 388 32.35 6.55 -8.99
CA ARG A 388 32.95 5.24 -8.74
C ARG A 388 33.86 4.80 -9.87
N HIS A 389 33.37 4.81 -11.12
CA HIS A 389 34.16 4.48 -12.32
C HIS A 389 35.49 5.24 -12.36
N ARG A 390 35.47 6.55 -12.08
CA ARG A 390 36.69 7.38 -12.07
C ARG A 390 37.63 7.07 -10.91
N GLY A 391 37.11 6.63 -9.77
CA GLY A 391 37.91 6.30 -8.59
C GLY A 391 38.49 4.89 -8.61
N THR A 392 37.81 3.92 -9.24
CA THR A 392 38.19 2.50 -9.22
C THR A 392 38.68 1.96 -10.56
N GLY A 393 38.39 2.64 -11.67
CA GLY A 393 38.64 2.14 -13.02
C GLY A 393 37.67 1.04 -13.49
N GLU A 394 36.69 0.64 -12.66
CA GLU A 394 35.66 -0.35 -13.00
C GLU A 394 34.82 0.12 -14.18
N ASN A 395 34.43 -0.76 -15.12
CA ASN A 395 33.50 -0.37 -16.18
C ASN A 395 32.15 0.17 -15.61
N TYR A 396 31.40 0.94 -16.42
CA TYR A 396 30.18 1.60 -15.95
C TYR A 396 29.11 0.65 -15.39
N ALA A 397 28.95 -0.55 -15.97
CA ALA A 397 27.96 -1.52 -15.50
C ALA A 397 28.33 -2.10 -14.12
N ALA A 398 29.58 -2.53 -13.95
CA ALA A 398 30.09 -3.00 -12.67
C ALA A 398 30.04 -1.89 -11.61
N ALA A 399 30.43 -0.66 -11.98
CA ALA A 399 30.38 0.49 -11.09
C ALA A 399 28.95 0.78 -10.60
N PHE A 400 27.94 0.65 -11.47
CA PHE A 400 26.53 0.85 -11.10
C PHE A 400 26.01 -0.26 -10.18
N LEU A 401 26.29 -1.53 -10.48
CA LEU A 401 25.90 -2.64 -9.61
C LEU A 401 26.56 -2.50 -8.25
N HIS A 402 27.88 -2.28 -8.19
CA HIS A 402 28.61 -2.08 -6.94
C HIS A 402 28.14 -0.84 -6.17
N LEU A 403 27.66 0.20 -6.86
CA LEU A 403 27.02 1.36 -6.22
C LEU A 403 25.78 0.93 -5.44
N ILE A 404 24.87 0.18 -6.08
CA ILE A 404 23.65 -0.36 -5.43
C ILE A 404 24.03 -1.23 -4.23
N TRP A 405 24.99 -2.13 -4.42
CA TRP A 405 25.45 -3.05 -3.36
C TRP A 405 26.09 -2.34 -2.16
N ALA A 406 26.79 -1.23 -2.38
CA ALA A 406 27.45 -0.47 -1.33
C ALA A 406 26.46 0.20 -0.34
N ASN A 407 25.26 0.57 -0.78
CA ASN A 407 24.25 1.23 0.07
C ASN A 407 22.83 0.75 -0.26
N ARG A 408 22.58 -0.53 -0.04
CA ARG A 408 21.33 -1.21 -0.39
C ARG A 408 20.09 -0.53 0.21
N PRO A 409 20.07 -0.08 1.49
CA PRO A 409 18.92 0.65 2.03
C PRO A 409 18.59 1.94 1.27
N ARG A 410 19.61 2.67 0.78
CA ARG A 410 19.39 3.92 0.03
C ARG A 410 18.89 3.61 -1.38
N TYR A 411 19.57 2.74 -2.11
CA TYR A 411 19.25 2.47 -3.50
C TYR A 411 18.00 1.59 -3.68
N GLY A 412 17.73 0.67 -2.76
CA GLY A 412 16.45 -0.01 -2.68
C GLY A 412 15.28 0.96 -2.47
N GLY A 413 15.47 1.99 -1.62
CA GLY A 413 14.50 3.08 -1.47
C GLY A 413 14.26 3.88 -2.75
N TYR A 414 15.30 4.15 -3.56
CA TYR A 414 15.11 4.80 -4.87
C TYR A 414 14.35 3.94 -5.88
N ILE A 415 14.57 2.62 -5.88
CA ILE A 415 13.79 1.69 -6.71
C ILE A 415 12.31 1.72 -6.29
N VAL A 416 12.03 1.73 -4.98
CA VAL A 416 10.66 1.90 -4.46
C VAL A 416 10.06 3.26 -4.86
N HIS A 417 10.83 4.35 -4.83
CA HIS A 417 10.30 5.65 -5.26
C HIS A 417 9.95 5.65 -6.76
N LEU A 418 10.74 4.97 -7.61
CA LEU A 418 10.39 4.79 -9.02
C LEU A 418 9.11 3.96 -9.19
N SER A 419 8.87 2.94 -8.37
CA SER A 419 7.59 2.22 -8.42
C SER A 419 6.41 3.10 -8.03
N ILE A 420 6.56 4.03 -7.07
CA ILE A 420 5.50 5.00 -6.76
C ILE A 420 5.24 5.93 -7.95
N ILE A 421 6.27 6.30 -8.71
CA ILE A 421 6.07 7.05 -9.97
C ILE A 421 5.33 6.23 -11.01
N MET A 422 5.68 4.96 -11.22
CA MET A 422 4.94 4.06 -12.13
C MET A 422 3.46 3.93 -11.73
N LEU A 423 3.18 3.77 -10.43
CA LEU A 423 1.83 3.78 -9.87
C LEU A 423 1.11 5.11 -10.19
N THR A 424 1.79 6.24 -9.99
CA THR A 424 1.25 7.57 -10.31
C THR A 424 0.87 7.68 -11.79
N LEU A 425 1.71 7.20 -12.71
CA LEU A 425 1.43 7.25 -14.15
C LEU A 425 0.15 6.49 -14.50
N GLY A 426 -0.03 5.29 -13.95
CA GLY A 426 -1.25 4.50 -14.18
C GLY A 426 -2.50 5.17 -13.61
N ILE A 427 -2.44 5.64 -12.36
CA ILE A 427 -3.56 6.33 -11.70
C ILE A 427 -3.97 7.59 -12.48
N VAL A 428 -3.00 8.43 -12.84
CA VAL A 428 -3.26 9.71 -13.54
C VAL A 428 -3.72 9.47 -14.97
N GLY A 429 -3.08 8.55 -15.70
CA GLY A 429 -3.47 8.19 -17.06
C GLY A 429 -4.92 7.72 -17.13
N THR A 430 -5.28 6.78 -16.26
CA THR A 430 -6.63 6.21 -16.26
C THR A 430 -7.67 7.15 -15.65
N SER A 431 -7.34 7.93 -14.62
CA SER A 431 -8.36 8.78 -13.95
C SER A 431 -8.71 10.05 -14.72
N PHE A 432 -7.82 10.55 -15.60
CA PHE A 432 -8.03 11.82 -16.31
C PHE A 432 -8.26 11.66 -17.81
N PHE A 433 -7.87 10.52 -18.39
CA PHE A 433 -7.87 10.31 -19.85
C PHE A 433 -8.53 8.99 -20.27
N ASN A 434 -9.29 8.32 -19.40
CA ASN A 434 -10.06 7.16 -19.85
C ASN A 434 -11.22 7.57 -20.74
N THR A 435 -11.51 6.72 -21.73
CA THR A 435 -12.72 6.79 -22.56
C THR A 435 -13.63 5.63 -22.18
N GLN A 436 -14.93 5.88 -22.01
CA GLN A 436 -15.94 4.86 -21.73
C GLN A 436 -17.11 5.01 -22.70
N VAL A 437 -17.50 3.89 -23.32
CA VAL A 437 -18.68 3.79 -24.19
C VAL A 437 -19.50 2.59 -23.74
N ASP A 438 -20.78 2.84 -23.47
CA ASP A 438 -21.78 1.80 -23.20
C ASP A 438 -22.66 1.62 -24.45
N VAL A 439 -22.71 0.41 -25.00
CA VAL A 439 -23.41 0.11 -26.26
C VAL A 439 -24.11 -1.25 -26.17
N VAL A 440 -25.18 -1.45 -26.93
CA VAL A 440 -25.79 -2.77 -27.13
C VAL A 440 -25.52 -3.18 -28.57
N LEU A 441 -24.99 -4.39 -28.77
CA LEU A 441 -24.64 -4.91 -30.09
C LEU A 441 -25.39 -6.20 -30.38
N SER A 442 -25.97 -6.29 -31.57
CA SER A 442 -26.42 -7.54 -32.16
C SER A 442 -25.25 -8.31 -32.81
N PRO A 443 -25.32 -9.64 -32.94
CA PRO A 443 -24.28 -10.40 -33.63
C PRO A 443 -24.05 -9.89 -35.07
N GLY A 444 -22.81 -9.58 -35.40
CA GLY A 444 -22.39 -8.98 -36.67
C GLY A 444 -22.27 -7.45 -36.64
N GLU A 445 -22.81 -6.76 -35.64
CA GLU A 445 -22.65 -5.32 -35.49
C GLU A 445 -21.26 -4.94 -34.99
N SER A 446 -20.84 -3.72 -35.36
CA SER A 446 -19.59 -3.12 -34.92
C SER A 446 -19.81 -1.78 -34.23
N VAL A 447 -18.85 -1.43 -33.36
CA VAL A 447 -18.75 -0.12 -32.73
C VAL A 447 -17.32 0.38 -32.83
N THR A 448 -17.15 1.67 -33.09
CA THR A 448 -15.84 2.31 -33.04
C THR A 448 -15.67 3.06 -31.72
N VAL A 449 -14.58 2.79 -31.01
CA VAL A 449 -14.18 3.48 -29.77
C VAL A 449 -12.73 3.92 -29.93
N GLU A 450 -12.50 5.23 -29.97
CA GLU A 450 -11.21 5.81 -30.36
C GLU A 450 -10.75 5.27 -31.74
N ASP A 451 -9.60 4.60 -31.80
CA ASP A 451 -9.03 3.98 -32.99
C ASP A 451 -9.29 2.46 -33.07
N TYR A 452 -10.12 1.93 -32.17
CA TYR A 452 -10.55 0.53 -32.18
C TYR A 452 -11.91 0.37 -32.86
N GLU A 453 -12.00 -0.59 -33.76
CA GLU A 453 -13.29 -1.11 -34.26
C GLU A 453 -13.52 -2.49 -33.64
N LEU A 454 -14.64 -2.65 -32.94
CA LEU A 454 -15.01 -3.86 -32.24
C LEU A 454 -16.20 -4.49 -32.93
N VAL A 455 -16.09 -5.74 -33.37
CA VAL A 455 -17.15 -6.49 -34.04
C VAL A 455 -17.62 -7.61 -33.12
N PHE A 456 -18.90 -7.60 -32.73
CA PHE A 456 -19.47 -8.63 -31.87
C PHE A 456 -19.89 -9.84 -32.72
N LEU A 457 -19.31 -11.01 -32.49
CA LEU A 457 -19.61 -12.21 -33.29
C LEU A 457 -20.79 -13.02 -32.74
N GLY A 458 -21.21 -12.78 -31.50
CA GLY A 458 -22.24 -13.54 -30.81
C GLY A 458 -21.78 -14.09 -29.46
N SER A 459 -22.74 -14.63 -28.73
CA SER A 459 -22.56 -15.26 -27.42
C SER A 459 -22.91 -16.74 -27.46
N VAL A 460 -22.20 -17.55 -26.69
CA VAL A 460 -22.53 -18.95 -26.44
C VAL A 460 -22.96 -19.10 -24.99
N GLU A 461 -24.15 -19.67 -24.78
CA GLU A 461 -24.62 -20.08 -23.46
C GLU A 461 -24.06 -21.47 -23.12
N ILE A 462 -23.45 -21.57 -21.94
CA ILE A 462 -22.81 -22.77 -21.42
C ILE A 462 -23.43 -23.04 -20.04
N PRO A 463 -24.44 -23.92 -19.94
CA PRO A 463 -24.98 -24.34 -18.66
C PRO A 463 -23.92 -25.15 -17.89
N LYS A 464 -23.80 -24.88 -16.59
CA LYS A 464 -22.99 -25.62 -15.62
C LYS A 464 -23.88 -26.00 -14.44
N ASP A 465 -23.44 -26.97 -13.64
CA ASP A 465 -24.21 -27.46 -12.49
C ASP A 465 -24.63 -26.37 -11.50
N ASN A 466 -23.79 -25.34 -11.32
CA ASN A 466 -24.02 -24.27 -10.33
C ASN A 466 -24.24 -22.87 -10.92
N ARG A 467 -24.22 -22.72 -12.25
CA ARG A 467 -24.32 -21.42 -12.93
C ARG A 467 -24.61 -21.57 -14.42
N THR A 468 -25.09 -20.50 -15.03
CA THR A 468 -25.14 -20.37 -16.48
C THR A 468 -24.11 -19.36 -16.93
N GLU A 469 -23.16 -19.78 -17.78
CA GLU A 469 -22.12 -18.91 -18.34
C GLU A 469 -22.48 -18.46 -19.74
N TYR A 470 -22.37 -17.16 -20.01
CA TYR A 470 -22.48 -16.57 -21.34
C TYR A 470 -21.11 -16.09 -21.78
N THR A 471 -20.57 -16.66 -22.86
CA THR A 471 -19.28 -16.25 -23.40
C THR A 471 -19.48 -15.49 -24.70
N SER A 472 -19.21 -14.20 -24.68
CA SER A 472 -19.28 -13.30 -25.84
C SER A 472 -17.93 -13.23 -26.55
N THR A 473 -17.94 -13.33 -27.87
CA THR A 473 -16.72 -13.23 -28.70
C THR A 473 -16.72 -11.92 -29.48
N ILE A 474 -15.63 -11.16 -29.37
CA ILE A 474 -15.47 -9.84 -29.99
C ILE A 474 -14.16 -9.82 -30.77
N GLN A 475 -14.21 -9.44 -32.04
CA GLN A 475 -13.01 -9.17 -32.83
C GLN A 475 -12.63 -7.70 -32.68
N VAL A 476 -11.34 -7.43 -32.47
CA VAL A 476 -10.81 -6.09 -32.28
C VAL A 476 -9.91 -5.74 -33.46
N PHE A 477 -10.24 -4.68 -34.17
CA PHE A 477 -9.50 -4.13 -35.29
C PHE A 477 -8.92 -2.77 -34.94
N ARG A 478 -7.80 -2.40 -35.56
CA ARG A 478 -7.24 -1.04 -35.54
C ARG A 478 -6.64 -0.73 -36.90
N GLY A 479 -7.07 0.37 -37.52
CA GLY A 479 -6.65 0.73 -38.89
C GLY A 479 -6.95 -0.37 -39.93
N GLY A 480 -8.09 -1.05 -39.80
CA GLY A 480 -8.51 -2.14 -40.70
C GLY A 480 -7.78 -3.48 -40.50
N LYS A 481 -6.81 -3.57 -39.58
CA LYS A 481 -6.11 -4.83 -39.27
C LYS A 481 -6.71 -5.48 -38.02
N LEU A 482 -7.03 -6.77 -38.11
CA LEU A 482 -7.40 -7.58 -36.95
C LEU A 482 -6.21 -7.65 -35.98
N LEU A 483 -6.39 -7.12 -34.78
CA LEU A 483 -5.41 -7.19 -33.71
C LEU A 483 -5.53 -8.51 -32.95
N GLU A 484 -6.72 -8.82 -32.45
CA GLU A 484 -6.99 -9.98 -31.61
C GLU A 484 -8.49 -10.31 -31.60
N THR A 485 -8.83 -11.57 -31.29
CA THR A 485 -10.21 -11.98 -30.97
C THR A 485 -10.31 -12.23 -29.48
N LEU A 486 -11.08 -11.38 -28.79
CA LEU A 486 -11.24 -11.41 -27.35
C LEU A 486 -12.52 -12.17 -26.96
N ARG A 487 -12.48 -12.80 -25.79
CA ARG A 487 -13.63 -13.47 -25.18
C ARG A 487 -13.86 -12.92 -23.80
N THR A 488 -15.12 -12.62 -23.50
CA THR A 488 -15.54 -12.17 -22.19
C THR A 488 -16.70 -13.02 -21.70
N THR A 489 -16.82 -13.18 -20.39
CA THR A 489 -17.77 -14.11 -19.79
C THR A 489 -18.61 -13.42 -18.73
N ARG A 490 -19.93 -13.62 -18.76
CA ARG A 490 -20.84 -13.31 -17.68
C ARG A 490 -21.49 -14.59 -17.19
N ALA A 491 -21.38 -14.86 -15.89
CA ALA A 491 -21.93 -16.06 -15.27
C ALA A 491 -23.00 -15.70 -14.24
N PHE A 492 -24.20 -16.25 -14.35
CA PHE A 492 -25.26 -16.09 -13.36
C PHE A 492 -25.31 -17.31 -12.44
N TYR A 493 -25.26 -17.08 -11.12
CA TYR A 493 -25.27 -18.10 -10.07
C TYR A 493 -26.62 -18.07 -9.36
N PRO A 494 -27.54 -19.01 -9.67
CA PRO A 494 -28.88 -19.01 -9.10
C PRO A 494 -28.90 -19.11 -7.56
N SER A 495 -28.01 -19.92 -6.99
CA SER A 495 -27.91 -20.12 -5.53
C SER A 495 -27.54 -18.85 -4.75
N PHE A 496 -26.82 -17.93 -5.39
CA PHE A 496 -26.43 -16.64 -4.81
C PHE A 496 -27.27 -15.47 -5.31
N ASN A 497 -28.18 -15.71 -6.27
CA ASN A 497 -28.91 -14.68 -7.01
C ASN A 497 -28.00 -13.52 -7.48
N MET A 498 -26.84 -13.86 -8.07
CA MET A 498 -25.86 -12.86 -8.49
C MET A 498 -25.17 -13.22 -9.80
N ALA A 499 -24.72 -12.19 -10.52
CA ALA A 499 -23.87 -12.34 -11.68
C ALA A 499 -22.40 -12.06 -11.33
N SER A 500 -21.49 -12.80 -11.95
CA SER A 500 -20.05 -12.56 -11.94
C SER A 500 -19.59 -12.31 -13.37
N THR A 501 -18.88 -11.22 -13.60
CA THR A 501 -18.44 -10.82 -14.94
C THR A 501 -16.92 -10.80 -15.02
N ARG A 502 -16.38 -11.44 -16.05
CA ARG A 502 -14.95 -11.44 -16.37
C ARG A 502 -14.72 -10.67 -17.64
N ALA A 503 -14.20 -9.46 -17.50
CA ALA A 503 -13.91 -8.60 -18.64
C ALA A 503 -12.83 -9.21 -19.54
N ALA A 504 -12.93 -8.93 -20.84
CA ALA A 504 -11.79 -9.12 -21.74
C ALA A 504 -10.87 -7.90 -21.66
N VAL A 505 -9.57 -8.15 -21.52
CA VAL A 505 -8.57 -7.08 -21.39
C VAL A 505 -7.45 -7.33 -22.37
N ARG A 506 -7.21 -6.35 -23.25
CA ARG A 506 -6.00 -6.27 -24.06
C ARG A 506 -5.12 -5.18 -23.49
N SER A 507 -4.06 -5.58 -22.79
CA SER A 507 -3.14 -4.65 -22.14
C SER A 507 -1.92 -4.33 -22.99
N THR A 508 -1.55 -3.06 -23.05
CA THR A 508 -0.27 -2.58 -23.62
C THR A 508 0.38 -1.58 -22.66
N PRO A 509 1.69 -1.28 -22.79
CA PRO A 509 2.31 -0.23 -21.98
C PRO A 509 1.71 1.18 -22.18
N VAL A 510 0.91 1.39 -23.22
CA VAL A 510 0.28 2.68 -23.54
C VAL A 510 -1.13 2.75 -22.97
N GLU A 511 -1.92 1.68 -23.11
CA GLU A 511 -3.32 1.62 -22.70
C GLU A 511 -3.83 0.18 -22.62
N ASP A 512 -4.91 0.00 -21.88
CA ASP A 512 -5.71 -1.22 -21.88
C ASP A 512 -7.05 -0.98 -22.60
N LEU A 513 -7.38 -1.85 -23.56
CA LEU A 513 -8.75 -1.98 -24.08
C LEU A 513 -9.49 -2.99 -23.23
N PHE A 514 -10.58 -2.56 -22.63
CA PHE A 514 -11.33 -3.29 -21.61
C PHE A 514 -12.79 -3.44 -22.06
N ILE A 515 -13.27 -4.68 -22.17
CA ILE A 515 -14.61 -4.98 -22.67
C ILE A 515 -15.37 -5.78 -21.61
N VAL A 516 -16.46 -5.22 -21.12
CA VAL A 516 -17.32 -5.83 -20.10
C VAL A 516 -18.70 -6.15 -20.67
N PRO A 517 -19.15 -7.40 -20.62
CA PRO A 517 -20.50 -7.77 -20.98
C PRO A 517 -21.43 -7.45 -19.82
N SER A 518 -22.56 -6.85 -20.15
CA SER A 518 -23.70 -6.68 -19.26
C SER A 518 -24.74 -7.76 -19.56
N GLU A 519 -26.02 -7.42 -19.58
CA GLU A 519 -27.11 -8.37 -19.76
C GLU A 519 -27.23 -8.85 -21.22
N ASN A 520 -27.51 -10.14 -21.39
CA ASN A 520 -27.88 -10.69 -22.69
C ASN A 520 -29.38 -10.50 -22.89
N LEU A 521 -29.77 -9.95 -24.04
CA LEU A 521 -31.16 -9.73 -24.41
C LEU A 521 -31.73 -10.96 -25.12
N ALA A 522 -33.07 -11.05 -25.16
CA ALA A 522 -33.77 -12.21 -25.73
C ALA A 522 -33.58 -12.38 -27.25
N ASP A 523 -33.22 -11.31 -27.95
CA ASP A 523 -32.91 -11.27 -29.38
C ASP A 523 -31.46 -11.70 -29.70
N GLY A 524 -30.66 -12.04 -28.68
CA GLY A 524 -29.24 -12.40 -28.81
C GLY A 524 -28.29 -11.19 -28.79
N SER A 525 -28.81 -9.97 -28.66
CA SER A 525 -28.00 -8.77 -28.47
C SER A 525 -27.41 -8.72 -27.06
N VAL A 526 -26.26 -8.07 -26.91
CA VAL A 526 -25.55 -7.97 -25.62
C VAL A 526 -25.11 -6.55 -25.37
N GLY A 527 -25.35 -6.05 -24.17
CA GLY A 527 -24.76 -4.79 -23.73
C GLY A 527 -23.27 -4.95 -23.42
N PHE A 528 -22.47 -4.02 -23.89
CA PHE A 528 -21.04 -3.93 -23.63
C PHE A 528 -20.69 -2.56 -23.07
N ARG A 529 -19.88 -2.57 -22.01
CA ARG A 529 -19.10 -1.41 -21.58
C ARG A 529 -17.68 -1.57 -22.10
N ILE A 530 -17.28 -0.67 -22.98
CA ILE A 530 -15.95 -0.64 -23.57
C ILE A 530 -15.20 0.54 -22.97
N LEU A 531 -14.03 0.28 -22.38
CA LEU A 531 -13.15 1.31 -21.86
C LEU A 531 -11.77 1.26 -22.54
N VAL A 532 -11.20 2.43 -22.77
CA VAL A 532 -9.79 2.62 -23.09
C VAL A 532 -9.15 3.29 -21.89
N ASN A 533 -8.24 2.59 -21.21
CA ASN A 533 -7.61 3.03 -19.97
C ASN A 533 -6.12 3.31 -20.18
N PRO A 534 -5.71 4.59 -20.35
CA PRO A 534 -4.31 4.91 -20.60
C PRO A 534 -3.42 4.62 -19.40
N LEU A 535 -2.21 4.14 -19.69
CA LEU A 535 -1.08 3.93 -18.77
C LEU A 535 -1.33 2.97 -17.61
N ILE A 536 -2.48 2.31 -17.52
CA ILE A 536 -2.82 1.44 -16.38
C ILE A 536 -1.80 0.31 -16.19
N TRP A 537 -1.18 -0.17 -17.27
CA TRP A 537 -0.11 -1.17 -17.20
C TRP A 537 1.03 -0.80 -16.25
N TRP A 538 1.38 0.50 -16.15
CA TRP A 538 2.43 0.98 -15.24
C TRP A 538 2.06 0.79 -13.76
N MET A 539 0.77 0.80 -13.42
CA MET A 539 0.30 0.46 -12.08
C MET A 539 0.61 -1.00 -11.73
N TRP A 540 0.43 -1.92 -12.67
CA TRP A 540 0.72 -3.34 -12.45
C TRP A 540 2.22 -3.62 -12.33
N VAL A 541 3.04 -2.93 -13.13
CA VAL A 541 4.51 -3.04 -13.05
C VAL A 541 5.08 -2.45 -11.76
N ALA A 542 4.41 -1.46 -11.16
CA ALA A 542 4.84 -0.86 -9.91
C ALA A 542 5.00 -1.91 -8.79
N GLY A 543 4.15 -2.95 -8.75
CA GLY A 543 4.19 -4.00 -7.73
C GLY A 543 5.52 -4.76 -7.67
N PRO A 544 5.90 -5.49 -8.73
CA PRO A 544 7.17 -6.19 -8.79
C PRO A 544 8.38 -5.28 -8.54
N VAL A 545 8.37 -4.06 -9.06
CA VAL A 545 9.46 -3.08 -8.86
C VAL A 545 9.56 -2.66 -7.38
N MET A 546 8.43 -2.42 -6.72
CA MET A 546 8.36 -2.10 -5.30
C MET A 546 8.88 -3.26 -4.43
N MET A 547 8.50 -4.49 -4.75
CA MET A 547 9.00 -5.69 -4.06
C MET A 547 10.51 -5.82 -4.22
N LEU A 548 11.04 -5.67 -5.44
CA LEU A 548 12.47 -5.72 -5.72
C LEU A 548 13.25 -4.66 -4.91
N GLY A 549 12.78 -3.42 -4.92
CA GLY A 549 13.39 -2.33 -4.16
C GLY A 549 13.41 -2.61 -2.66
N THR A 550 12.35 -3.21 -2.13
CA THR A 550 12.25 -3.60 -0.71
C THR A 550 13.21 -4.73 -0.36
N VAL A 551 13.28 -5.79 -1.19
CA VAL A 551 14.21 -6.91 -0.99
C VAL A 551 15.65 -6.40 -0.96
N ILE A 552 16.02 -5.51 -1.88
CA ILE A 552 17.33 -4.85 -1.87
C ILE A 552 17.53 -4.08 -0.56
N ALA A 553 16.54 -3.30 -0.11
CA ALA A 553 16.63 -2.50 1.11
C ALA A 553 16.70 -3.33 2.42
N LEU A 554 16.20 -4.56 2.40
CA LEU A 554 16.25 -5.53 3.50
C LEU A 554 17.51 -6.40 3.48
N TRP A 555 18.18 -6.51 2.33
CA TRP A 555 19.31 -7.41 2.18
C TRP A 555 20.46 -7.09 3.15
N PRO A 556 20.91 -8.04 4.00
CA PRO A 556 21.88 -7.80 5.06
C PRO A 556 23.17 -7.18 4.53
N GLN A 557 23.48 -5.95 4.95
CA GLN A 557 24.78 -5.33 4.67
C GLN A 557 25.76 -5.65 5.79
N THR A 558 26.95 -6.12 5.43
CA THR A 558 28.13 -6.08 6.30
C THR A 558 28.55 -4.63 6.48
N VAL A 559 27.92 -3.93 7.42
CA VAL A 559 28.27 -2.55 7.73
C VAL A 559 29.61 -2.56 8.47
N ARG A 560 30.65 -1.95 7.88
CA ARG A 560 31.77 -1.41 8.67
C ARG A 560 31.16 -0.32 9.56
N ALA A 561 31.02 -0.60 10.85
CA ALA A 561 30.31 0.25 11.81
C ALA A 561 30.81 1.70 11.72
N PRO A 562 29.96 2.70 11.40
CA PRO A 562 30.27 4.08 11.68
C PRO A 562 30.33 4.25 13.20
N ALA A 563 31.32 4.98 13.71
CA ALA A 563 31.45 5.24 15.14
C ALA A 563 30.11 5.74 15.73
N PRO A 564 29.60 5.14 16.82
CA PRO A 564 28.38 5.60 17.46
C PRO A 564 28.47 7.09 17.80
N ALA A 565 27.40 7.85 17.54
CA ALA A 565 27.32 9.21 18.05
C ALA A 565 27.43 9.15 19.58
N PRO A 566 28.33 9.92 20.22
CA PRO A 566 28.58 9.80 21.65
C PRO A 566 27.31 10.08 22.45
N SER A 567 27.02 9.19 23.40
CA SER A 567 25.94 9.35 24.38
C SER A 567 26.15 10.62 25.21
N PRO A 568 25.08 11.36 25.59
CA PRO A 568 25.18 12.56 26.43
C PRO A 568 25.96 12.35 27.73
N ALA A 569 25.94 11.14 28.29
CA ALA A 569 26.68 10.80 29.51
C ALA A 569 28.22 10.93 29.36
N ARG A 570 28.77 10.83 28.14
CA ARG A 570 30.21 11.00 27.87
C ARG A 570 30.65 12.46 27.70
N LEU A 571 29.73 13.39 27.47
CA LEU A 571 30.04 14.83 27.38
C LEU A 571 30.25 15.45 28.77
N ALA A 572 29.63 14.90 29.80
CA ALA A 572 29.79 15.34 31.19
C ALA A 572 31.15 14.94 31.81
N ALA A 573 31.88 14.00 31.18
CA ALA A 573 33.13 13.44 31.71
C ALA A 573 34.41 14.07 31.11
N ARG A 574 34.30 15.18 30.35
CA ARG A 574 35.49 15.93 29.93
C ARG A 574 36.01 16.75 31.11
N PRO A 575 37.27 16.58 31.55
CA PRO A 575 37.88 17.46 32.54
C PRO A 575 37.82 18.90 32.00
N ARG A 576 37.37 19.84 32.82
CA ARG A 576 37.53 21.27 32.51
C ARG A 576 39.03 21.54 32.28
N PRO A 577 39.41 22.31 31.24
CA PRO A 577 40.78 22.77 31.13
C PRO A 577 41.10 23.58 32.39
N THR A 578 42.15 23.17 33.10
CA THR A 578 42.76 23.99 34.14
C THR A 578 43.24 25.27 33.49
N ALA A 579 42.78 26.40 33.99
CA ALA A 579 43.28 27.71 33.59
C ALA A 579 44.77 27.80 33.88
N ALA A 580 45.54 28.25 32.90
CA ALA A 580 46.87 28.81 33.03
C ALA A 580 46.87 30.13 32.25
#